data_AF-A0A2M7H478-F1
#
_entry.id   AF-A0A2M7H478-F1
#
_cell.length_a   1.000
_cell.length_b   1.000
_cell.length_c   1.000
_cell.angle_alpha   90.00
_cell.angle_beta   90.00
_cell.angle_gamma   90.00
#
_symmetry.space_group_name_H-M   'P 1'
#
loop_
_entity.id
_entity.type
_entity.pdbx_description
1 polymer ?
#
loop_
_entity_poly.entity_id
_entity_poly.type
_entity_poly.pdbx_seq_one_letter_code
_entity_poly.pdbx_strand_id
1 'polypeptide(L)' 'MQFDIVTIFPELFDSIFGTSILKRAIEDGKIVVNFHDPRNFS' A
#
# COMPACT_ATOMS: atom_id res chain seq x y z
N MET A 1 3.74 10.49 6.12
CA MET A 1 2.74 10.78 5.06
C MET A 1 1.91 9.53 4.85
N GLN A 2 0.58 9.65 4.74
CA GLN A 2 -0.31 8.49 4.67
C GLN A 2 -0.98 8.40 3.30
N PHE A 3 -1.01 7.20 2.73
CA PHE A 3 -1.69 6.87 1.49
C PHE A 3 -2.74 5.79 1.77
N ASP A 4 -3.99 6.08 1.43
CA ASP A 4 -5.09 5.13 1.48
C ASP A 4 -5.52 4.81 0.05
N ILE A 5 -5.39 3.55 -0.35
CA ILE A 5 -5.65 3.07 -1.72
C ILE A 5 -6.90 2.21 -1.69
N VAL A 6 -7.92 2.61 -2.45
CA VAL A 6 -9.15 1.83 -2.61
C VAL A 6 -9.05 1.03 -3.90
N THR A 7 -8.98 -0.30 -3.79
CA THR A 7 -8.82 -1.20 -4.93
C THR A 7 -9.34 -2.60 -4.60
N ILE A 8 -9.87 -3.30 -5.59
CA ILE A 8 -10.23 -4.72 -5.50
C ILE A 8 -9.06 -5.67 -5.79
N PHE A 9 -7.88 -5.12 -6.13
CA PHE A 9 -6.66 -5.87 -6.43
C PHE A 9 -5.47 -5.32 -5.63
N PRO A 10 -5.47 -5.42 -4.28
CA PRO A 10 -4.37 -4.94 -3.44
C PRO A 10 -3.03 -5.61 -3.79
N GLU A 11 -3.04 -6.89 -4.16
CA GLU A 11 -1.85 -7.69 -4.49
C GLU A 11 -1.00 -7.14 -5.65
N LEU A 12 -1.58 -6.33 -6.54
CA LEU A 12 -0.83 -5.69 -7.64
C LEU A 12 0.26 -4.74 -7.12
N PHE A 13 0.08 -4.23 -5.91
CA PHE A 13 0.93 -3.20 -5.34
C PHE A 13 2.08 -3.77 -4.49
N ASP A 14 2.07 -5.06 -4.18
CA ASP A 14 3.12 -5.71 -3.38
C ASP A 14 4.50 -5.58 -4.01
N SER A 15 4.59 -5.74 -5.34
CA SER A 15 5.86 -5.59 -6.07
C SER A 15 6.36 -4.14 -6.10
N ILE A 16 5.44 -3.17 -6.09
CA ILE A 16 5.76 -1.74 -6.19
C ILE A 16 6.23 -1.22 -4.84
N PHE A 17 5.51 -1.53 -3.76
CA PHE A 17 5.89 -1.12 -2.40
C PHE A 17 6.99 -2.00 -1.79
N GLY A 18 7.23 -3.19 -2.33
CA GLY A 18 8.29 -4.10 -1.91
C GLY A 18 9.67 -3.80 -2.51
N THR A 19 9.84 -2.76 -3.32
CA THR A 19 11.11 -2.50 -4.02
C THR A 19 11.70 -1.11 -3.77
N SER A 20 13.04 -1.04 -3.84
CA SER A 20 13.82 0.20 -3.92
C SER A 20 13.50 1.24 -2.82
N ILE A 21 13.27 2.50 -3.20
CA ILE A 21 13.06 3.65 -2.32
C ILE A 21 11.74 3.55 -1.56
N LEU A 22 10.70 2.98 -2.18
CA LEU A 22 9.38 2.85 -1.53
C LEU A 22 9.43 1.88 -0.35
N LYS A 23 10.07 0.72 -0.53
CA LYS A 23 10.30 -0.22 0.57
C LYS A 23 11.04 0.44 1.73
N ARG A 24 12.15 1.14 1.43
CA ARG A 24 12.93 1.86 2.46
C ARG A 24 12.12 2.95 3.15
N ALA A 25 11.29 3.68 2.42
CA ALA A 25 10.45 4.74 2.99
C ALA A 25 9.37 4.20 3.94
N ILE A 26 8.85 2.99 3.65
CA ILE A 26 7.91 2.27 4.53
C ILE A 26 8.65 1.76 5.77
N GLU A 27 9.81 1.11 5.59
CA GLU A 27 10.66 0.60 6.68
C GLU A 27 11.15 1.72 7.61
N ASP A 28 11.52 2.88 7.07
CA ASP A 28 11.90 4.08 7.80
C ASP A 28 10.71 4.81 8.46
N GLY A 29 9.47 4.32 8.28
CA GLY A 29 8.25 4.92 8.82
C GLY A 29 7.89 6.30 8.23
N LYS A 30 8.50 6.69 7.10
CA LYS A 30 8.25 7.98 6.45
C LYS A 30 6.89 8.01 5.76
N ILE A 31 6.45 6.85 5.25
CA ILE A 31 5.16 6.68 4.61
C ILE A 31 4.41 5.47 5.18
N VAL A 32 3.09 5.57 5.23
CA VAL A 32 2.18 4.47 5.58
C VAL A 32 1.24 4.27 4.40
N VAL A 33 1.05 3.02 3.98
CA VAL A 33 0.17 2.64 2.86
C VAL A 33 -0.88 1.65 3.39
N ASN A 34 -2.14 2.03 3.29
CA ASN A 34 -3.28 1.17 3.64
C ASN A 34 -4.07 0.82 2.40
N PHE A 35 -4.53 -0.42 2.31
CA PHE A 35 -5.39 -0.89 1.25
C PHE A 35 -6.79 -1.14 1.77
N HIS A 36 -7.78 -0.63 1.03
CA HIS A 36 -9.20 -0.81 1.31
C HIS A 36 -9.83 -1.53 0.12
N ASP A 37 -10.29 -2.75 0.33
CA ASP A 37 -11.04 -3.51 -0.67
C ASP A 37 -12.54 -3.25 -0.51
N PRO A 38 -13.21 -2.60 -1.48
CA PRO A 38 -14.66 -2.36 -1.44
C PRO A 38 -15.49 -3.63 -1.30
N ARG A 39 -14.99 -4.80 -1.75
CA ARG A 39 -15.71 -6.09 -1.65
C ARG A 39 -15.89 -6.54 -0.21
N ASN A 40 -15.07 -6.06 0.73
CA ASN A 40 -15.19 -6.40 2.14
C ASN A 40 -16.38 -5.72 2.83
N PHE A 41 -17.08 -4.81 2.14
CA PHE A 41 -18.20 -4.03 2.68
C PHE A 41 -19.54 -4.36 2.01
N SER A 42 -19.62 -5.48 1.27
CA SER A 42 -20.81 -5.94 0.54
C SER A 42 -21.34 -7.27 1.05
#